data_AF-A0A1I1YNS2-F1
#
_entry.id   AF-A0A1I1YNS2-F1
#
_cell.length_a   1.000
_cell.length_b   1.000
_cell.length_c   1.000
_cell.angle_alpha   90.00
_cell.angle_beta   90.00
_cell.angle_gamma   90.00
#
_symmetry.space_group_name_H-M   'P 1'
#
loop_
_entity.id
_entity.type
_entity.pdbx_description
1 polymer ?
#
loop_
_entity_poly.entity_id
_entity_poly.type
_entity_poly.pdbx_seq_one_letter_code
_entity_poly.pdbx_strand_id
1 'polypeptide(L)'
;MSNIKHALQALQDARQAHEAAISIGDACQTANGGKASPAKEVAIGNAAEAVGKAERALMAIEPQTPIDALRKVKALICEGMVDEAIAALRADAERLSEPKRDPLADLDARCRPLRKLINSVDNSDPLLDDMIEELHRLEGEMLKHVPTTAEGLAALANLHWQTEGPVSHMGSTDWQESMRNPAYVAMLNLRTGARRLAGEASQ
;
A
#
# COMPACT_ATOMS: atom_id res chain seq x y z
N MET A 1 3.82 -3.27 -24.75
CA MET A 1 3.63 -2.54 -23.48
C MET A 1 2.17 -2.10 -23.42
N SER A 2 1.48 -2.16 -22.27
CA SER A 2 0.04 -1.86 -22.16
C SER A 2 -0.27 -0.41 -22.54
N ASN A 3 -1.37 -0.15 -23.27
CA ASN A 3 -1.84 1.18 -23.66
C ASN A 3 -1.90 2.16 -22.47
N ILE A 4 -2.23 1.64 -21.28
CA ILE A 4 -2.30 2.47 -20.08
C ILE A 4 -0.93 2.99 -19.62
N LYS A 5 0.15 2.21 -19.79
CA LYS A 5 1.51 2.65 -19.42
C LYS A 5 1.97 3.82 -20.28
N HIS A 6 1.66 3.79 -21.58
CA HIS A 6 1.96 4.90 -22.49
C HIS A 6 1.17 6.16 -22.14
N ALA A 7 -0.11 6.03 -21.80
CA ALA A 7 -0.92 7.17 -21.39
C ALA A 7 -0.49 7.77 -20.04
N LEU A 8 -0.10 6.94 -19.08
CA LEU A 8 0.47 7.39 -17.81
C LEU A 8 1.76 8.18 -18.02
N GLN A 9 2.66 7.69 -18.89
CA GLN A 9 3.90 8.40 -19.23
C GLN A 9 3.60 9.73 -19.92
N ALA A 10 2.70 9.74 -20.91
CA ALA A 10 2.32 10.96 -21.62
C ALA A 10 1.74 12.03 -20.69
N LEU A 11 0.95 11.64 -19.69
CA LEU A 11 0.44 12.56 -18.67
C LEU A 11 1.55 13.10 -17.77
N GLN A 12 2.49 12.24 -17.36
CA GLN A 12 3.64 12.65 -16.57
C GLN A 12 4.52 13.66 -17.34
N ASP A 13 4.82 13.37 -18.61
CA ASP A 13 5.62 14.25 -19.47
C ASP A 13 4.92 15.62 -19.68
N ALA A 14 3.59 15.62 -19.86
CA ALA A 14 2.81 16.84 -20.01
C ALA A 14 2.83 17.71 -18.74
N ARG A 15 2.73 17.09 -17.55
CA ARG A 15 2.81 17.80 -16.26
C ARG A 15 4.19 18.39 -16.02
N GLN A 16 5.25 17.63 -16.31
CA GLN A 16 6.63 18.13 -16.23
C GLN A 16 6.86 19.32 -17.18
N ALA A 17 6.32 19.26 -18.41
CA ALA A 17 6.39 20.37 -19.35
C ALA A 17 5.62 21.61 -18.86
N HIS A 18 4.47 21.43 -18.22
CA HIS A 18 3.69 22.52 -17.63
C HIS A 18 4.42 23.18 -16.45
N GLU A 19 4.98 22.40 -15.52
CA GLU A 19 5.81 22.91 -14.43
C GLU A 19 7.06 23.65 -14.93
N ALA A 20 7.72 23.10 -15.95
CA ALA A 20 8.86 23.77 -16.59
C ALA A 20 8.45 25.09 -17.25
N ALA A 21 7.29 25.15 -17.90
CA ALA A 21 6.77 26.38 -18.50
C ALA A 21 6.46 27.46 -17.45
N ILE A 22 5.91 27.08 -16.30
CA ILE A 22 5.71 27.99 -15.15
C ILE A 22 7.06 28.51 -14.66
N SER A 23 8.01 27.60 -14.38
CA SER A 23 9.32 27.96 -13.82
C SER A 23 10.13 28.88 -14.75
N ILE A 24 10.19 28.55 -16.05
CA ILE A 24 10.84 29.40 -17.07
C ILE A 24 10.12 30.75 -17.17
N GLY A 25 8.78 30.74 -17.13
CA GLY A 25 7.97 31.94 -17.14
C GLY A 25 8.29 32.87 -15.96
N ASP A 26 8.48 32.32 -14.76
CA ASP A 26 8.80 33.09 -13.56
C ASP A 26 10.23 33.65 -13.60
N ALA A 27 11.20 32.88 -14.10
CA ALA A 27 12.56 33.33 -14.34
C ALA A 27 12.64 34.48 -15.37
N CYS A 28 11.86 34.40 -16.46
CA CYS A 28 11.81 35.47 -17.47
C CYS A 28 11.12 36.75 -16.95
N GLN A 29 10.14 36.62 -16.06
CA GLN A 29 9.40 37.76 -15.52
C GLN A 29 10.20 38.51 -14.45
N THR A 30 10.98 37.78 -13.64
CA THR A 30 11.94 38.37 -12.70
C THR A 30 13.08 39.10 -13.42
N ALA A 31 13.57 38.56 -14.55
CA ALA A 31 14.59 39.22 -15.39
C ALA A 31 14.09 40.50 -16.11
N ASN A 32 12.79 40.59 -16.44
CA ASN A 32 12.19 41.72 -17.16
C ASN A 32 11.51 42.77 -16.26
N GLY A 33 11.87 42.84 -14.97
CA GLY A 33 11.33 43.85 -14.05
C GLY A 33 9.82 43.69 -13.78
N GLY A 34 9.29 42.47 -13.80
CA GLY A 34 7.92 42.14 -13.40
C GLY A 34 6.86 42.24 -14.51
N LYS A 35 7.20 42.70 -15.72
CA LYS A 35 6.24 42.77 -16.83
C LYS A 35 5.90 41.36 -17.36
N ALA A 36 4.61 41.01 -17.34
CA ALA A 36 4.10 39.78 -17.95
C ALA A 36 4.38 39.79 -19.46
N SER A 37 4.99 38.72 -19.98
CA SER A 37 5.24 38.55 -21.41
C SER A 37 4.10 37.74 -22.03
N PRO A 38 3.47 38.19 -23.13
CA PRO A 38 2.44 37.42 -23.83
C PRO A 38 2.91 36.01 -24.24
N ALA A 39 4.22 35.87 -24.54
CA ALA A 39 4.81 34.58 -24.86
C ALA A 39 4.81 33.59 -23.68
N LYS A 40 4.89 34.10 -22.44
CA LYS A 40 4.78 33.27 -21.21
C LYS A 40 3.37 32.71 -21.07
N GLU A 41 2.36 33.55 -21.18
CA GLU A 41 0.96 33.15 -21.02
C GLU A 41 0.54 32.12 -22.08
N VAL A 42 0.98 32.31 -23.32
CA VAL A 42 0.74 31.34 -24.41
C VAL A 42 1.43 30.00 -24.15
N ALA A 43 2.69 30.01 -23.68
CA ALA A 43 3.43 28.78 -23.38
C ALA A 43 2.79 27.98 -22.23
N ILE A 44 2.39 28.64 -21.15
CA ILE A 44 1.70 28.02 -20.01
C ILE A 44 0.33 27.47 -20.46
N GLY A 45 -0.44 28.26 -21.23
CA GLY A 45 -1.74 27.84 -21.75
C GLY A 45 -1.66 26.59 -22.63
N ASN A 46 -0.70 26.54 -23.56
CA ASN A 46 -0.47 25.37 -24.41
C ASN A 46 -0.08 24.13 -23.60
N ALA A 47 0.77 24.30 -22.59
CA ALA A 47 1.16 23.19 -21.71
C ALA A 47 -0.01 22.69 -20.85
N ALA A 48 -0.86 23.59 -20.35
CA ALA A 48 -2.08 23.23 -19.61
C ALA A 48 -3.09 22.47 -20.49
N GLU A 49 -3.25 22.88 -21.74
CA GLU A 49 -4.09 22.16 -22.70
C GLU A 49 -3.55 20.75 -22.99
N ALA A 50 -2.22 20.61 -23.12
CA ALA A 50 -1.57 19.32 -23.29
C ALA A 50 -1.82 18.38 -22.10
N VAL A 51 -1.75 18.89 -20.86
CA VAL A 51 -2.13 18.14 -19.65
C VAL A 51 -3.59 17.69 -19.74
N GLY A 52 -4.52 18.61 -20.01
CA GLY A 52 -5.95 18.27 -20.11
C GLY A 52 -6.28 17.29 -21.24
N LYS A 53 -5.49 17.27 -22.32
CA LYS A 53 -5.61 16.26 -23.40
C LYS A 53 -5.09 14.90 -22.94
N ALA A 54 -3.96 14.85 -22.24
CA ALA A 54 -3.40 13.62 -21.70
C ALA A 54 -4.31 12.99 -20.62
N GLU A 55 -4.93 13.81 -19.76
CA GLU A 55 -5.90 13.36 -18.75
C GLU A 55 -7.13 12.73 -19.42
N ARG A 56 -7.73 13.39 -20.41
CA ARG A 56 -8.86 12.83 -21.18
C ARG A 56 -8.49 11.52 -21.88
N ALA A 57 -7.30 11.44 -22.46
CA ALA A 57 -6.82 10.21 -23.09
C ALA A 57 -6.66 9.07 -22.08
N LEU A 58 -6.12 9.35 -20.88
CA LEU A 58 -6.01 8.37 -19.81
C LEU A 58 -7.40 7.94 -19.27
N MET A 59 -8.34 8.89 -19.13
CA MET A 59 -9.73 8.60 -18.73
C MET A 59 -10.43 7.64 -19.69
N ALA A 60 -10.17 7.76 -21.00
CA ALA A 60 -10.78 6.89 -22.02
C ALA A 60 -10.25 5.45 -22.04
N ILE A 61 -9.11 5.17 -21.40
CA ILE A 61 -8.51 3.83 -21.38
C ILE A 61 -9.13 2.99 -20.25
N GLU A 62 -9.69 1.84 -20.59
CA GLU A 62 -10.21 0.88 -19.61
C GLU A 62 -9.05 0.08 -18.96
N PRO A 63 -8.92 0.12 -17.62
CA PRO A 63 -7.87 -0.63 -16.93
C PRO A 63 -8.13 -2.13 -17.03
N GLN A 64 -7.10 -2.89 -17.41
CA GLN A 64 -7.20 -4.35 -17.59
C GLN A 64 -6.92 -5.13 -16.29
N THR A 65 -6.38 -4.46 -15.29
CA THR A 65 -6.02 -5.05 -14.01
C THR A 65 -6.35 -4.08 -12.86
N PRO A 66 -6.56 -4.60 -11.63
CA PRO A 66 -6.75 -3.74 -10.46
C PRO A 66 -5.59 -2.77 -10.24
N ILE A 67 -4.35 -3.21 -10.50
CA ILE A 67 -3.16 -2.38 -10.39
C ILE A 67 -3.15 -1.23 -11.41
N ASP A 68 -3.65 -1.48 -12.62
CA ASP A 68 -3.80 -0.45 -13.65
C ASP A 68 -4.89 0.56 -13.28
N ALA A 69 -5.99 0.09 -12.67
CA ALA A 69 -7.03 0.97 -12.15
C ALA A 69 -6.50 1.89 -11.06
N LEU A 70 -5.73 1.36 -10.11
CA LEU A 70 -5.10 2.14 -9.04
C LEU A 70 -4.09 3.15 -9.58
N ARG A 71 -3.23 2.76 -10.53
CA ARG A 71 -2.30 3.69 -11.19
C ARG A 71 -3.03 4.81 -11.93
N LYS A 72 -4.13 4.49 -12.61
CA LYS A 72 -4.97 5.47 -13.28
C LYS A 72 -5.61 6.44 -12.29
N VAL A 73 -6.20 5.94 -11.20
CA VAL A 73 -6.75 6.77 -10.11
C VAL A 73 -5.68 7.68 -9.54
N LYS A 74 -4.54 7.13 -9.12
CA LYS A 74 -3.38 7.90 -8.62
C LYS A 74 -2.97 9.02 -9.56
N ALA A 75 -2.87 8.73 -10.86
CA ALA A 75 -2.46 9.72 -11.85
C ALA A 75 -3.51 10.83 -12.08
N LEU A 76 -4.81 10.51 -12.02
CA LEU A 76 -5.88 11.47 -12.27
C LEU A 76 -6.23 12.33 -11.05
N ILE A 77 -5.85 11.93 -9.83
CA ILE A 77 -6.04 12.77 -8.65
C ILE A 77 -4.98 13.89 -8.64
N CYS A 78 -5.38 15.10 -9.05
CA CYS A 78 -4.48 16.27 -9.20
C CYS A 78 -3.93 16.82 -7.88
N GLU A 79 -2.69 17.31 -7.90
CA GLU A 79 -2.14 18.14 -6.82
C GLU A 79 -3.00 19.41 -6.67
N GLY A 80 -3.67 19.56 -5.52
CA GLY A 80 -4.65 20.62 -5.28
C GLY A 80 -6.06 20.12 -4.92
N MET A 81 -6.36 18.84 -5.17
CA MET A 81 -7.53 18.20 -4.58
C MET A 81 -7.23 17.90 -3.10
N VAL A 82 -7.63 18.82 -2.21
CA VAL A 82 -7.30 18.80 -0.78
C VAL A 82 -8.39 18.21 0.11
N ASP A 83 -9.35 17.50 -0.48
CA ASP A 83 -10.36 16.77 0.29
C ASP A 83 -9.73 15.57 1.01
N GLU A 84 -10.13 15.33 2.26
CA GLU A 84 -9.57 14.27 3.10
C GLU A 84 -9.78 12.87 2.50
N ALA A 85 -10.96 12.63 1.89
CA ALA A 85 -11.22 11.36 1.21
C ALA A 85 -10.34 11.20 -0.04
N ILE A 86 -10.06 12.31 -0.74
CA ILE A 86 -9.17 12.30 -1.90
C ILE A 86 -7.72 12.05 -1.48
N ALA A 87 -7.27 12.65 -0.38
CA ALA A 87 -5.95 12.41 0.19
C ALA A 87 -5.79 10.94 0.61
N ALA A 88 -6.83 10.37 1.26
CA ALA A 88 -6.85 8.96 1.63
C ALA A 88 -6.81 8.04 0.40
N LEU A 89 -7.63 8.30 -0.63
CA LEU A 89 -7.64 7.54 -1.88
C LEU A 89 -6.29 7.60 -2.61
N ARG A 90 -5.64 8.76 -2.61
CA ARG A 90 -4.28 8.90 -3.17
C ARG A 90 -3.28 8.06 -2.37
N ALA A 91 -3.30 8.14 -1.05
CA ALA A 91 -2.40 7.38 -0.19
C ALA A 91 -2.58 5.85 -0.37
N ASP A 92 -3.81 5.37 -0.49
CA ASP A 92 -4.10 3.97 -0.77
C ASP A 92 -3.69 3.55 -2.17
N ALA A 93 -3.97 4.37 -3.18
CA ALA A 93 -3.55 4.08 -4.55
C ALA A 93 -2.02 4.05 -4.67
N GLU A 94 -1.30 4.96 -3.99
CA GLU A 94 0.15 4.94 -3.84
C GLU A 94 0.63 3.61 -3.24
N ARG A 95 0.14 3.31 -2.03
CA ARG A 95 0.51 2.13 -1.24
C ARG A 95 0.27 0.82 -1.99
N LEU A 96 -0.84 0.71 -2.73
CA LEU A 96 -1.23 -0.49 -3.45
C LEU A 96 -0.60 -0.59 -4.85
N SER A 97 -0.17 0.54 -5.44
CA SER A 97 0.41 0.56 -6.80
C SER A 97 1.94 0.50 -6.84
N GLU A 98 2.61 0.88 -5.75
CA GLU A 98 4.05 0.76 -5.60
C GLU A 98 4.47 -0.65 -5.15
N PRO A 99 5.43 -1.29 -5.84
CA PRO A 99 5.94 -2.61 -5.48
C PRO A 99 6.95 -2.56 -4.31
N LYS A 100 6.70 -1.69 -3.33
CA LYS A 100 7.51 -1.68 -2.09
C LYS A 100 7.15 -2.91 -1.26
N ARG A 101 8.13 -3.35 -0.47
CA ARG A 101 7.97 -4.44 0.49
C ARG A 101 6.80 -4.13 1.42
N ASP A 102 5.90 -5.08 1.58
CA ASP A 102 4.71 -4.92 2.40
C ASP A 102 5.11 -4.69 3.87
N PRO A 103 4.68 -3.59 4.52
CA PRO A 103 5.05 -3.32 5.91
C PRO A 103 4.65 -4.46 6.85
N LEU A 104 3.57 -5.19 6.56
CA LEU A 104 3.17 -6.35 7.34
C LEU A 104 4.16 -7.51 7.20
N ALA A 105 4.72 -7.71 6.00
CA ALA A 105 5.72 -8.74 5.78
C ALA A 105 7.03 -8.42 6.52
N ASP A 106 7.43 -7.15 6.54
CA ASP A 106 8.62 -6.70 7.28
C ASP A 106 8.42 -6.81 8.81
N LEU A 107 7.24 -6.42 9.32
CA LEU A 107 6.91 -6.56 10.74
C LEU A 107 6.83 -8.04 11.13
N ASP A 108 6.17 -8.90 10.35
CA ASP A 108 6.09 -10.33 10.63
C ASP A 108 7.46 -11.02 10.62
N ALA A 109 8.37 -10.60 9.73
CA ALA A 109 9.75 -11.08 9.73
C ALA A 109 10.50 -10.78 11.04
N ARG A 110 10.09 -9.74 11.78
CA ARG A 110 10.59 -9.42 13.13
C ARG A 110 9.85 -10.18 14.22
N CYS A 111 8.53 -10.33 14.10
CA CYS A 111 7.71 -11.07 15.07
C CYS A 111 8.07 -12.56 15.13
N ARG A 112 8.34 -13.21 13.98
CA ARG A 112 8.66 -14.65 13.90
C ARG A 112 9.82 -15.10 14.80
N PRO A 113 11.03 -14.53 14.69
CA PRO A 113 12.14 -14.92 15.55
C PRO A 113 11.87 -14.59 17.02
N LEU A 114 11.19 -13.47 17.30
CA LEU A 114 10.84 -13.07 18.66
C LEU A 114 9.87 -14.06 19.33
N ARG A 115 8.78 -14.45 18.64
CA ARG A 115 7.87 -15.51 19.12
C ARG A 115 8.59 -16.83 19.36
N LYS A 116 9.50 -17.20 18.46
CA LYS A 116 10.28 -18.43 18.61
C LYS A 116 11.14 -18.36 19.88
N LEU A 117 11.76 -17.21 20.13
CA LEU A 117 12.59 -17.00 21.32
C LEU A 117 11.75 -17.05 22.59
N ILE A 118 10.62 -16.32 22.65
CA ILE A 118 9.65 -16.34 23.77
C ILE A 118 9.19 -17.76 24.09
N ASN A 119 8.84 -18.55 23.07
CA ASN A 119 8.39 -19.93 23.28
C ASN A 119 9.49 -20.91 23.71
N SER A 120 10.76 -20.48 23.68
CA SER A 120 11.92 -21.34 23.97
C SER A 120 12.69 -20.93 25.23
N VAL A 121 12.44 -19.73 25.75
CA VAL A 121 13.13 -19.19 26.92
C VAL A 121 12.45 -19.65 28.20
N ASP A 122 13.21 -19.73 29.29
CA ASP A 122 12.69 -20.08 30.62
C ASP A 122 11.79 -18.96 31.15
N ASN A 123 10.71 -19.30 31.85
CA ASN A 123 9.79 -18.35 32.47
C ASN A 123 10.44 -17.48 33.56
N SER A 124 11.63 -17.85 34.03
CA SER A 124 12.43 -17.08 34.99
C SER A 124 13.43 -16.13 34.34
N ASP A 125 13.51 -16.08 33.00
CA ASP A 125 14.40 -15.15 32.30
C ASP A 125 13.95 -13.70 32.53
N PRO A 126 14.83 -12.83 33.03
CA PRO A 126 14.48 -11.44 33.34
C PRO A 126 14.10 -10.61 32.10
N LEU A 127 14.42 -11.08 30.89
CA LEU A 127 14.09 -10.40 29.62
C LEU A 127 12.79 -10.90 29.00
N LEU A 128 12.14 -11.93 29.57
CA LEU A 128 10.91 -12.49 28.99
C LEU A 128 9.80 -11.45 28.88
N ASP A 129 9.60 -10.65 29.93
CA ASP A 129 8.59 -9.59 29.94
C ASP A 129 8.87 -8.53 28.85
N ASP A 130 10.12 -8.07 28.74
CA ASP A 130 10.54 -7.11 27.71
C ASP A 130 10.32 -7.65 26.29
N MET A 131 10.60 -8.94 26.07
CA MET A 131 10.39 -9.60 24.79
C MET A 131 8.90 -9.74 24.44
N ILE A 132 8.06 -10.09 25.42
CA ILE A 132 6.60 -10.14 25.26
C ILE A 132 6.05 -8.75 24.96
N GLU A 133 6.54 -7.71 25.64
CA GLU A 133 6.14 -6.32 25.39
C GLU A 133 6.51 -5.88 23.97
N GLU A 134 7.75 -6.14 23.52
CA GLU A 134 8.17 -5.82 22.14
C GLU A 134 7.34 -6.61 21.12
N LEU A 135 6.98 -7.86 21.39
CA LEU A 135 6.10 -8.64 20.51
C LEU A 135 4.72 -7.99 20.40
N HIS A 136 4.08 -7.65 21.53
CA HIS A 136 2.78 -6.97 21.53
C HIS A 136 2.87 -5.60 20.84
N ARG A 137 3.97 -4.86 21.01
CA ARG A 137 4.20 -3.59 20.30
C ARG A 137 4.23 -3.80 18.79
N LEU A 138 4.96 -4.81 18.31
CA LEU A 138 5.03 -5.13 16.87
C LEU A 138 3.69 -5.59 16.31
N GLU A 139 2.97 -6.45 17.02
CA GLU A 139 1.65 -6.93 16.63
C GLU A 139 0.61 -5.80 16.62
N GLY A 140 0.68 -4.87 17.58
CA GLY A 140 -0.12 -3.64 17.59
C GLY A 140 0.19 -2.72 16.41
N GLU A 141 1.45 -2.62 15.97
CA GLU A 141 1.80 -1.92 14.73
C GLU A 141 1.26 -2.65 13.48
N MET A 142 1.32 -3.99 13.44
CA MET A 142 0.76 -4.75 12.33
C MET A 142 -0.73 -4.46 12.12
N LEU A 143 -1.53 -4.37 13.19
CA LEU A 143 -2.96 -4.11 13.10
C LEU A 143 -3.32 -2.72 12.55
N LYS A 144 -2.35 -1.80 12.45
CA LYS A 144 -2.55 -0.47 11.82
C LYS A 144 -2.36 -0.50 10.31
N HIS A 145 -1.85 -1.60 9.76
CA HIS A 145 -1.53 -1.72 8.34
C HIS A 145 -2.53 -2.61 7.59
N VAL A 146 -2.85 -2.21 6.36
CA VAL A 146 -3.64 -3.00 5.42
C VAL A 146 -2.68 -3.75 4.49
N PRO A 147 -2.88 -5.06 4.25
CA PRO A 147 -2.02 -5.84 3.37
C PRO A 147 -2.05 -5.33 1.94
N THR A 148 -0.88 -5.30 1.31
CA THR A 148 -0.67 -4.91 -0.10
C THR A 148 -0.19 -6.09 -0.95
N THR A 149 0.28 -7.15 -0.31
CA THR A 149 0.85 -8.35 -0.94
C THR A 149 0.23 -9.63 -0.37
N ALA A 150 0.47 -10.75 -1.04
CA ALA A 150 0.05 -12.05 -0.55
C ALA A 150 0.76 -12.41 0.77
N GLU A 151 2.04 -12.04 0.89
CA GLU A 151 2.87 -12.21 2.08
C GLU A 151 2.34 -11.40 3.26
N GLY A 152 1.98 -10.12 3.06
CA GLY A 152 1.38 -9.31 4.11
C GLY A 152 -0.01 -9.80 4.52
N LEU A 153 -0.81 -10.30 3.57
CA LEU A 153 -2.08 -10.95 3.88
C LEU A 153 -1.86 -12.21 4.71
N ALA A 154 -0.85 -13.02 4.38
CA ALA A 154 -0.48 -14.22 5.13
C ALA A 154 -0.01 -13.87 6.55
N ALA A 155 0.79 -12.81 6.68
CA ALA A 155 1.24 -12.27 7.96
C ALA A 155 0.06 -11.84 8.86
N LEU A 156 -0.87 -11.05 8.33
CA LEU A 156 -2.04 -10.57 9.08
C LEU A 156 -3.00 -11.72 9.43
N ALA A 157 -3.27 -12.62 8.50
CA ALA A 157 -4.12 -13.79 8.78
C ALA A 157 -3.48 -14.72 9.83
N ASN A 158 -2.15 -14.82 9.84
CA ASN A 158 -1.44 -15.56 10.88
C ASN A 158 -1.52 -14.86 12.24
N LEU A 159 -1.44 -13.53 12.28
CA LEU A 159 -1.60 -12.74 13.50
C LEU A 159 -2.99 -12.99 14.12
N HIS A 160 -4.07 -12.80 13.36
CA HIS A 160 -5.44 -13.04 13.86
C HIS A 160 -5.64 -14.47 14.36
N TRP A 161 -5.06 -15.47 13.67
CA TRP A 161 -5.12 -16.84 14.17
C TRP A 161 -4.41 -17.02 15.52
N GLN A 162 -3.30 -16.32 15.75
CA GLN A 162 -2.55 -16.41 17.00
C GLN A 162 -3.23 -15.67 18.15
N THR A 163 -3.89 -14.55 17.87
CA THR A 163 -4.54 -13.71 18.89
C THR A 163 -5.97 -14.14 19.21
N GLU A 164 -6.73 -14.56 18.21
CA GLU A 164 -8.17 -14.83 18.31
C GLU A 164 -8.53 -16.30 18.04
N GLY A 165 -7.58 -17.13 17.60
CA GLY A 165 -7.80 -18.53 17.33
C GLY A 165 -7.98 -19.38 18.59
N PRO A 166 -8.21 -20.70 18.42
CA PRO A 166 -8.34 -21.62 19.55
C PRO A 166 -7.07 -21.66 20.39
N VAL A 167 -7.21 -21.54 21.71
CA VAL A 167 -6.10 -21.67 22.68
C VAL A 167 -5.70 -23.13 22.93
N SER A 168 -6.58 -24.08 22.61
CA SER A 168 -6.35 -25.52 22.82
C SER A 168 -5.33 -26.08 21.83
N HIS A 169 -4.56 -27.08 22.26
CA HIS A 169 -3.58 -27.74 21.40
C HIS A 169 -4.23 -28.40 20.18
N MET A 170 -3.67 -28.13 18.99
CA MET A 170 -4.15 -28.70 17.74
C MET A 170 -4.23 -30.23 17.81
N GLY A 171 -5.38 -30.79 17.42
CA GLY A 171 -5.64 -32.23 17.45
C GLY A 171 -6.22 -32.76 18.78
N SER A 172 -6.21 -31.97 19.86
CA SER A 172 -6.93 -32.32 21.10
C SER A 172 -8.45 -32.32 20.89
N THR A 173 -9.18 -33.01 21.78
CA THR A 173 -10.66 -33.02 21.77
C THR A 173 -11.22 -31.60 21.87
N ASP A 174 -10.68 -30.78 22.78
CA ASP A 174 -11.10 -29.40 22.99
C ASP A 174 -10.84 -28.52 21.76
N TRP A 175 -9.76 -28.79 21.03
CA TRP A 175 -9.49 -28.13 19.75
C TRP A 175 -10.47 -28.57 18.68
N GLN A 176 -10.78 -29.87 18.57
CA GLN A 176 -11.77 -30.36 17.60
C GLN A 176 -13.16 -29.78 17.87
N GLU A 177 -13.52 -29.61 19.15
CA GLU A 177 -14.77 -28.96 19.54
C GLU A 177 -14.74 -27.46 19.21
N SER A 178 -13.63 -26.77 19.49
CA SER A 178 -13.43 -25.36 19.10
C SER A 178 -13.55 -25.17 17.59
N MET A 179 -13.06 -26.12 16.78
CA MET A 179 -13.16 -26.09 15.32
C MET A 179 -14.58 -26.36 14.78
N ARG A 180 -15.59 -26.55 15.65
CA ARG A 180 -17.00 -26.45 15.26
C ARG A 180 -17.47 -25.00 15.16
N ASN A 181 -16.72 -24.04 15.71
CA ASN A 181 -17.02 -22.62 15.58
C ASN A 181 -16.74 -22.16 14.14
N PRO A 182 -17.75 -21.67 13.39
CA PRO A 182 -17.58 -21.24 12.01
C PRO A 182 -16.57 -20.08 11.86
N ALA A 183 -16.42 -19.23 12.88
CA ALA A 183 -15.42 -18.15 12.84
C ALA A 183 -13.99 -18.70 12.83
N TYR A 184 -13.71 -19.74 13.62
CA TYR A 184 -12.39 -20.38 13.66
C TYR A 184 -12.09 -21.14 12.37
N VAL A 185 -13.10 -21.80 11.79
CA VAL A 185 -12.97 -22.42 10.46
C VAL A 185 -12.67 -21.36 9.40
N ALA A 186 -13.37 -20.22 9.41
CA ALA A 186 -13.14 -19.13 8.47
C ALA A 186 -11.72 -18.54 8.60
N MET A 187 -11.26 -18.29 9.83
CA MET A 187 -9.89 -17.80 10.08
C MET A 187 -8.82 -18.80 9.64
N LEU A 188 -9.02 -20.10 9.92
CA LEU A 188 -8.09 -21.14 9.48
C LEU A 188 -8.00 -21.19 7.95
N ASN A 189 -9.15 -21.12 7.27
CA ASN A 189 -9.21 -21.11 5.81
C ASN A 189 -8.54 -19.86 5.23
N LEU A 190 -8.79 -18.68 5.81
CA LEU A 190 -8.15 -17.43 5.41
C LEU A 190 -6.64 -17.53 5.54
N ARG A 191 -6.14 -17.97 6.70
CA ARG A 191 -4.72 -18.17 6.96
C ARG A 191 -4.08 -19.14 5.96
N THR A 192 -4.72 -20.29 5.74
CA THR A 192 -4.21 -21.32 4.84
C THR A 192 -4.21 -20.83 3.38
N GLY A 193 -5.28 -20.16 2.96
CA GLY A 193 -5.39 -19.58 1.62
C GLY A 193 -4.36 -18.47 1.38
N ALA A 194 -4.18 -17.56 2.34
CA ALA A 194 -3.22 -16.48 2.26
C ALA A 194 -1.77 -16.99 2.14
N ARG A 195 -1.40 -17.99 2.95
CA ARG A 195 -0.08 -18.65 2.85
C ARG A 195 0.15 -19.29 1.48
N ARG A 196 -0.86 -19.99 0.95
CA ARG A 196 -0.78 -20.56 -0.41
C ARG A 196 -0.59 -19.50 -1.48
N LEU A 197 -1.28 -18.36 -1.38
CA LEU A 197 -1.11 -17.23 -2.28
C LEU A 197 0.31 -16.63 -2.19
N ALA A 198 0.89 -16.60 -0.99
CA ALA A 198 2.27 -16.16 -0.74
C ALA A 198 3.34 -17.18 -1.19
N GLY A 199 2.94 -18.33 -1.74
CA GLY A 199 3.87 -19.40 -2.13
C GLY A 199 4.48 -20.18 -0.96
N GLU A 200 3.95 -20.01 0.25
CA GLU A 200 4.37 -20.79 1.41
C GLU A 200 3.76 -22.20 1.32
N ALA A 201 4.61 -23.23 1.37
CA ALA A 201 4.14 -24.60 1.43
C ALA A 201 3.28 -24.79 2.69
N SER A 202 2.11 -25.43 2.52
CA SER A 202 1.28 -25.85 3.66
C SER A 202 2.08 -26.88 4.47
N GLN A 203 2.73 -26.42 5.55
CA GLN A 203 3.25 -27.30 6.61
C GLN A 203 2.11 -27.70 7.54
#